data_AF-A0AAE0LIR1-F1
#
_entry.id   AF-A0AAE0LIR1-F1
#
_cell.length_a   1.000
_cell.length_b   1.000
_cell.length_c   1.000
_cell.angle_alpha   90.00
_cell.angle_beta   90.00
_cell.angle_gamma   90.00
#
_symmetry.space_group_name_H-M   'P 1'
#
loop_
_entity.id
_entity.type
_entity.pdbx_description
1 polymer ?
#
loop_
_entity_poly.entity_id
_entity_poly.type
_entity_poly.pdbx_seq_one_letter_code
_entity_poly.pdbx_strand_id
1 'polypeptide(L)'
;RTGLQCTERAAADWARWLAPMRQAEDPVAAIPPLPTEDPQWGGSGGGAGRREEGIRDWAEELAECSRMEAGDLETRLARDRRLFRLHSSFVDAAVIAARDAAERDSDGSDCEGPMAGPGLQVRLVTSAEAGTEVGEAQSEAAVLKGLTADKNTVARDTPALSRVVVHHCGRAVEVLAAPLKPAAAAAAVRVAPEDEPAAQHGGAHALNVSSLRSRLHMQGMAPCGEAEVTAAVKRALTPLASAPAPGLRWELGVKWLQHAKDQKEEGAEKVLQSDRTPLPKDPFPPVSEAEAADAVAALTRVVGDEAVERLQKEETGLERIPRGELLKRARWFYENIALVQFVADCKSLEVSPVDGRTLSDFMHSRGLSMRSLGRVANMARDMLHVRHLCVAEMVARVLKHLLRDLLRLTKRRMQAAAVAAVLNGVLGNEEAKGQAELWAWVEAAVLVRYGHKVTAEERGCLRALPLLRSVCLKTGLELRPSDFDFSTAAPFLAADVLAAVPVCKHVAYTTADGRALLESSKAALDKSNVEEAVTFGTKALHQ
;
A
#
# COMPACT_ATOMS: atom_id res chain seq x y z
N ARG A 1 28.14 3.69 20.95
CA ARG A 1 28.66 3.98 19.59
C ARG A 1 28.19 2.90 18.60
N THR A 2 26.93 2.48 18.72
CA THR A 2 26.29 1.43 17.94
C THR A 2 24.84 1.86 17.75
N GLY A 3 24.31 1.65 16.54
CA GLY A 3 22.90 1.87 16.22
C GLY A 3 22.63 3.10 15.36
N LEU A 4 22.90 2.99 14.06
CA LEU A 4 22.25 3.75 12.98
C LEU A 4 22.64 3.11 11.64
N GLN A 5 22.14 1.89 11.39
CA GLN A 5 21.94 1.40 10.03
C GLN A 5 20.47 1.62 9.68
N CYS A 6 20.15 2.89 9.47
CA CYS A 6 18.90 3.38 8.89
C CYS A 6 19.27 4.44 7.86
N THR A 7 20.20 4.12 6.95
CA THR A 7 20.77 5.08 6.01
C THR A 7 20.71 4.50 4.62
N GLU A 8 19.56 4.72 3.98
CA GLU A 8 19.39 4.93 2.52
C GLU A 8 17.89 5.06 2.20
N ARG A 9 17.02 4.18 2.74
CA ARG A 9 15.55 4.31 2.58
C ARG A 9 14.94 5.48 3.37
N ALA A 10 15.34 5.66 4.63
CA ALA A 10 14.94 6.83 5.41
C ALA A 10 15.49 8.12 4.79
N ALA A 11 16.63 8.02 4.09
CA ALA A 11 17.25 9.15 3.41
C ALA A 11 16.50 9.58 2.14
N ALA A 12 16.14 8.59 1.33
CA ALA A 12 15.29 8.77 0.15
C ALA A 12 13.89 9.28 0.52
N ASP A 13 13.35 8.87 1.68
CA ASP A 13 12.04 9.32 2.14
C ASP A 13 12.05 10.80 2.56
N TRP A 14 13.04 11.32 3.32
CA TRP A 14 13.05 12.77 3.66
C TRP A 14 13.18 13.68 2.43
N ALA A 15 13.84 13.21 1.38
CA ALA A 15 14.03 13.91 0.13
C ALA A 15 12.87 13.77 -0.87
N ARG A 16 11.83 12.97 -0.58
CA ARG A 16 10.79 12.62 -1.57
C ARG A 16 9.68 13.66 -1.75
N TRP A 17 9.45 14.53 -0.76
CA TRP A 17 8.43 15.61 -0.83
C TRP A 17 9.00 17.02 -0.63
N LEU A 18 10.31 17.14 -0.40
CA LEU A 18 11.04 18.40 -0.30
C LEU A 18 12.03 18.46 -1.46
N ALA A 19 12.00 19.54 -2.24
CA ALA A 19 13.07 19.83 -3.19
C ALA A 19 14.44 19.89 -2.47
N PRO A 20 15.56 19.56 -3.14
CA PRO A 20 16.90 19.80 -2.59
C PRO A 20 17.07 21.26 -2.14
N MET A 21 17.61 21.47 -0.93
CA MET A 21 17.78 22.78 -0.27
C MET A 21 18.48 23.86 -1.12
N ARG A 22 19.33 23.49 -2.10
CA ARG A 22 19.99 24.45 -2.99
C ARG A 22 19.03 25.19 -3.95
N GLN A 23 17.77 24.75 -4.06
CA GLN A 23 16.75 25.34 -4.93
C GLN A 23 15.75 26.23 -4.18
N ALA A 24 15.92 26.43 -2.87
CA ALA A 24 15.01 27.21 -2.03
C ALA A 24 15.14 28.73 -2.23
N GLU A 25 16.30 29.21 -2.72
CA GLU A 25 16.62 30.64 -2.89
C GLU A 25 16.40 31.15 -4.32
N ASP A 26 16.22 30.26 -5.30
CA ASP A 26 16.04 30.61 -6.70
C ASP A 26 14.58 31.02 -7.01
N PRO A 27 14.34 32.03 -7.87
CA PRO A 27 13.00 32.31 -8.37
C PRO A 27 12.43 31.04 -9.03
N VAL A 28 11.12 30.82 -8.92
CA VAL A 28 10.43 29.59 -9.43
C VAL A 28 10.75 29.26 -10.90
N ALA A 29 11.17 30.28 -11.66
CA ALA A 29 11.72 30.24 -13.02
C ALA A 29 13.01 29.41 -13.17
N ALA A 30 13.88 29.52 -12.18
CA ALA A 30 15.27 29.07 -12.19
C ALA A 30 15.46 27.75 -11.44
N ILE A 31 14.43 27.24 -10.76
CA ILE A 31 14.43 25.88 -10.21
C ILE A 31 14.49 24.91 -11.41
N PRO A 32 15.65 24.29 -11.72
CA PRO A 32 15.69 23.29 -12.77
C PRO A 32 14.74 22.16 -12.38
N PRO A 33 14.22 21.36 -13.33
CA PRO A 33 13.52 20.14 -12.96
C PRO A 33 14.38 19.42 -11.90
N LEU A 34 13.81 19.29 -10.69
CA LEU A 34 14.35 18.50 -9.58
C LEU A 34 15.04 17.28 -10.15
N PRO A 35 16.23 16.89 -9.66
CA PRO A 35 17.11 15.97 -10.37
C PRO A 35 16.34 14.70 -10.77
N THR A 36 15.79 14.71 -11.98
CA THR A 36 15.91 13.60 -12.90
C THR A 36 17.41 13.46 -13.02
N GLU A 37 17.91 12.28 -12.70
CA GLU A 37 19.33 11.93 -12.85
C GLU A 37 19.97 12.79 -13.95
N ASP A 38 21.02 13.54 -13.61
CA ASP A 38 21.57 14.55 -14.51
C ASP A 38 21.91 13.90 -15.87
N PRO A 39 21.32 14.38 -16.99
CA PRO A 39 21.60 13.83 -18.31
C PRO A 39 23.08 13.90 -18.68
N GLN A 40 23.83 14.88 -18.13
CA GLN A 40 25.27 14.99 -18.32
C GLN A 40 26.05 13.85 -17.66
N TRP A 41 25.47 13.19 -16.65
CA TRP A 41 26.03 12.03 -15.96
C TRP A 41 25.37 10.71 -16.37
N GLY A 42 24.66 10.68 -17.51
CA GLY A 42 24.03 9.47 -18.05
C GLY A 42 22.71 9.10 -17.38
N GLY A 43 22.15 10.01 -16.61
CA GLY A 43 20.84 9.85 -15.99
C GLY A 43 19.70 9.79 -16.99
N SER A 44 18.87 8.75 -16.93
CA SER A 44 17.71 8.58 -17.82
C SER A 44 16.37 8.55 -17.07
N GLY A 45 16.41 8.74 -15.74
CA GLY A 45 15.26 8.60 -14.86
C GLY A 45 14.94 7.15 -14.52
N GLY A 46 15.81 6.22 -14.90
CA GLY A 46 15.65 4.77 -14.73
C GLY A 46 14.44 4.18 -15.46
N GLY A 47 14.25 2.88 -15.26
CA GLY A 47 13.23 2.05 -15.89
C GLY A 47 13.74 1.51 -17.23
N ALA A 48 14.16 0.25 -17.24
CA ALA A 48 14.61 -0.43 -18.47
C ALA A 48 13.56 -0.34 -19.61
N GLY A 49 12.27 -0.33 -19.25
CA GLY A 49 11.13 -0.19 -20.15
C GLY A 49 10.97 1.16 -20.87
N ARG A 50 11.78 2.19 -20.58
CA ARG A 50 11.80 3.41 -21.43
C ARG A 50 12.47 3.17 -22.79
N ARG A 51 13.29 2.11 -22.91
CA ARG A 51 14.08 1.77 -24.10
C ARG A 51 13.87 0.33 -24.59
N GLU A 52 13.00 -0.46 -23.97
CA GLU A 52 12.71 -1.82 -24.44
C GLU A 52 11.98 -1.78 -25.79
N GLU A 53 12.75 -1.96 -26.86
CA GLU A 53 12.25 -2.17 -28.22
C GLU A 53 11.80 -3.63 -28.37
N GLY A 54 10.67 -4.00 -27.73
CA GLY A 54 10.18 -5.37 -27.81
C GLY A 54 8.81 -5.60 -27.17
N ILE A 55 8.07 -6.57 -27.71
CA ILE A 55 6.82 -7.08 -27.13
C ILE A 55 7.17 -8.08 -26.03
N ARG A 56 6.68 -7.92 -24.80
CA ARG A 56 6.94 -8.88 -23.69
C ARG A 56 5.64 -9.50 -23.20
N ASP A 57 5.63 -10.82 -23.04
CA ASP A 57 4.47 -11.54 -22.50
C ASP A 57 4.55 -11.66 -20.98
N TRP A 58 4.26 -10.56 -20.29
CA TRP A 58 4.27 -10.50 -18.83
C TRP A 58 3.37 -11.56 -18.19
N ALA A 59 2.23 -11.86 -18.81
CA ALA A 59 1.25 -12.80 -18.28
C ALA A 59 1.79 -14.24 -18.32
N GLU A 60 2.35 -14.65 -19.45
CA GLU A 60 2.93 -16.00 -19.59
C GLU A 60 4.17 -16.16 -18.71
N GLU A 61 5.08 -15.18 -18.67
CA GLU A 61 6.30 -15.28 -17.84
C GLU A 61 6.00 -15.35 -16.34
N LEU A 62 5.00 -14.60 -15.86
CA LEU A 62 4.55 -14.69 -14.47
C LEU A 62 3.88 -16.05 -14.20
N ALA A 63 3.12 -16.59 -15.16
CA ALA A 63 2.51 -17.90 -15.06
C ALA A 63 3.55 -19.03 -15.09
N GLU A 64 4.62 -18.92 -15.88
CA GLU A 64 5.76 -19.85 -15.86
C GLU A 64 6.41 -19.89 -14.48
N CYS A 65 6.71 -18.72 -13.89
CA CYS A 65 7.27 -18.64 -12.53
C CYS A 65 6.38 -19.33 -11.49
N SER A 66 5.06 -19.17 -11.60
CA SER A 66 4.11 -19.81 -10.67
C SER A 66 4.08 -21.34 -10.78
N ARG A 67 4.40 -21.88 -11.96
CA ARG A 67 4.44 -23.32 -12.28
C ARG A 67 5.77 -23.99 -11.95
N MET A 68 6.82 -23.22 -11.64
CA MET A 68 8.13 -23.77 -11.27
C MET A 68 8.02 -24.69 -10.05
N GLU A 69 8.82 -25.75 -10.06
CA GLU A 69 8.89 -26.70 -8.94
C GLU A 69 9.26 -25.98 -7.64
N ALA A 70 8.62 -26.42 -6.55
CA ALA A 70 8.74 -25.77 -5.25
C ALA A 70 9.17 -26.71 -4.12
N GLY A 71 9.57 -27.94 -4.46
CA GLY A 71 9.95 -28.97 -3.50
C GLY A 71 11.24 -28.63 -2.75
N ASP A 72 12.28 -28.22 -3.49
CA ASP A 72 13.60 -27.95 -2.93
C ASP A 72 13.82 -26.45 -2.63
N LEU A 73 14.65 -26.16 -1.61
CA LEU A 73 14.99 -24.78 -1.24
C LEU A 73 15.68 -24.04 -2.38
N GLU A 74 16.64 -24.64 -3.09
CA GLU A 74 17.38 -23.95 -4.14
C GLU A 74 16.47 -23.59 -5.31
N THR A 75 15.56 -24.50 -5.69
CA THR A 75 14.56 -24.25 -6.72
C THR A 75 13.60 -23.11 -6.35
N ARG A 76 13.16 -23.04 -5.09
CA ARG A 76 12.33 -21.92 -4.59
C ARG A 76 13.07 -20.61 -4.61
N LEU A 77 14.33 -20.58 -4.17
CA LEU A 77 15.17 -19.39 -4.20
C LEU A 77 15.42 -18.89 -5.64
N ALA A 78 15.67 -19.79 -6.59
CA ALA A 78 15.84 -19.45 -8.00
C ALA A 78 14.57 -18.86 -8.61
N ARG A 79 13.41 -19.48 -8.34
CA ARG A 79 12.09 -18.97 -8.74
C ARG A 79 11.84 -17.59 -8.16
N ASP A 80 12.01 -17.43 -6.86
CA ASP A 80 11.72 -16.19 -6.14
C ASP A 80 12.57 -15.03 -6.65
N ARG A 81 13.85 -15.28 -6.94
CA ARG A 81 14.76 -14.31 -7.57
C ARG A 81 14.32 -13.90 -8.97
N ARG A 82 13.92 -14.87 -9.81
CA ARG A 82 13.38 -14.59 -11.16
C ARG A 82 12.10 -13.76 -11.05
N LEU A 83 11.20 -14.16 -10.16
CA LEU A 83 9.90 -13.51 -9.97
C LEU A 83 10.03 -12.08 -9.46
N PHE A 84 10.94 -11.83 -8.51
CA PHE A 84 11.22 -10.47 -8.02
C PHE A 84 11.67 -9.54 -9.15
N ARG A 85 12.61 -9.99 -9.99
CA ARG A 85 13.12 -9.21 -11.13
C ARG A 85 12.06 -8.94 -12.17
N LEU A 86 11.37 -9.99 -12.60
CA LEU A 86 10.28 -9.91 -13.57
C LEU A 86 9.18 -8.95 -13.08
N HIS A 87 8.77 -9.08 -11.81
CA HIS A 87 7.78 -8.22 -11.19
C HIS A 87 8.25 -6.76 -11.11
N SER A 88 9.53 -6.52 -10.78
CA SER A 88 10.09 -5.17 -10.77
C SER A 88 10.06 -4.52 -12.16
N SER A 89 10.48 -5.26 -13.19
CA SER A 89 10.45 -4.79 -14.59
C SER A 89 9.02 -4.52 -15.06
N PHE A 90 8.07 -5.40 -14.69
CA PHE A 90 6.64 -5.22 -14.98
C PHE A 90 6.09 -3.97 -14.31
N VAL A 91 6.41 -3.73 -13.02
CA VAL A 91 5.97 -2.54 -12.29
C VAL A 91 6.49 -1.27 -12.97
N ASP A 92 7.75 -1.24 -13.40
CA ASP A 92 8.33 -0.09 -14.10
C ASP A 92 7.55 0.22 -15.40
N ALA A 93 7.30 -0.80 -16.24
CA ALA A 93 6.53 -0.65 -17.47
C ALA A 93 5.07 -0.22 -17.21
N ALA A 94 4.44 -0.81 -16.20
CA ALA A 94 3.07 -0.50 -15.81
C ALA A 94 2.92 0.94 -15.29
N VAL A 95 3.90 1.43 -14.52
CA VAL A 95 3.87 2.80 -13.97
C VAL A 95 3.99 3.85 -15.06
N ILE A 96 4.85 3.62 -16.06
CA ILE A 96 4.99 4.50 -17.23
C ILE A 96 3.68 4.53 -18.02
N ALA A 97 3.14 3.35 -18.38
CA ALA A 97 1.90 3.24 -19.14
C ALA A 97 0.71 3.89 -18.41
N ALA A 98 0.63 3.70 -17.09
CA ALA A 98 -0.42 4.31 -16.27
C ALA A 98 -0.33 5.83 -16.20
N ARG A 99 0.88 6.38 -16.06
CA ARG A 99 1.11 7.83 -16.04
C ARG A 99 0.70 8.45 -17.37
N ASP A 100 1.09 7.85 -18.49
CA ASP A 100 0.75 8.40 -19.81
C ASP A 100 -0.76 8.32 -20.07
N ALA A 101 -1.43 7.26 -19.60
CA ALA A 101 -2.90 7.16 -19.61
C ALA A 101 -3.58 8.24 -18.78
N ALA A 102 -3.05 8.54 -17.60
CA ALA A 102 -3.58 9.61 -16.74
C ALA A 102 -3.42 11.01 -17.36
N GLU A 103 -2.30 11.26 -18.05
CA GLU A 103 -2.05 12.53 -18.74
C GLU A 103 -2.97 12.74 -19.94
N ARG A 104 -3.19 11.71 -20.78
CA ARG A 104 -4.08 11.83 -21.95
C ARG A 104 -5.53 12.13 -21.56
N ASP A 105 -6.04 11.48 -20.52
CA ASP A 105 -7.39 11.78 -20.00
C ASP A 105 -7.47 13.20 -19.42
N SER A 106 -6.34 13.78 -19.01
CA SER A 106 -6.28 15.16 -18.50
C SER A 106 -6.32 16.23 -19.59
N ASP A 107 -5.80 15.92 -20.77
CA ASP A 107 -5.72 16.84 -21.90
C ASP A 107 -6.95 16.78 -22.81
N GLY A 108 -7.89 15.85 -22.55
CA GLY A 108 -9.12 15.69 -23.35
C GLY A 108 -8.87 15.27 -24.80
N SER A 109 -7.68 14.70 -25.07
CA SER A 109 -7.28 14.25 -26.40
C SER A 109 -7.89 12.88 -26.70
N ASP A 110 -8.85 12.82 -27.61
CA ASP A 110 -9.23 11.61 -28.35
C ASP A 110 -8.11 11.25 -29.33
N CYS A 111 -6.97 10.76 -28.81
CA CYS A 111 -5.93 10.21 -29.66
C CYS A 111 -6.14 8.70 -29.82
N GLU A 112 -6.74 8.32 -30.95
CA GLU A 112 -6.74 6.96 -31.47
C GLU A 112 -5.29 6.52 -31.77
N GLY A 113 -4.63 5.94 -30.77
CA GLY A 113 -3.33 5.30 -30.91
C GLY A 113 -3.09 4.37 -29.72
N PRO A 114 -2.68 3.10 -29.94
CA PRO A 114 -2.54 2.14 -28.85
C PRO A 114 -1.47 2.62 -27.88
N MET A 115 -1.85 2.91 -26.63
CA MET A 115 -0.88 3.13 -25.56
C MET A 115 -0.58 1.87 -24.76
N ALA A 116 -1.32 0.80 -25.04
CA ALA A 116 -0.95 -0.54 -24.66
C ALA A 116 0.27 -0.95 -25.48
N GLY A 117 1.45 -0.89 -24.86
CA GLY A 117 2.52 -1.80 -25.26
C GLY A 117 1.94 -3.22 -25.27
N PRO A 118 2.22 -4.03 -26.29
CA PRO A 118 1.68 -5.36 -26.37
C PRO A 118 2.05 -6.16 -25.10
N GLY A 119 1.03 -6.68 -24.41
CA GLY A 119 1.17 -7.41 -23.14
C GLY A 119 0.63 -6.66 -21.91
N LEU A 120 0.23 -5.39 -22.04
CA LEU A 120 -0.37 -4.60 -20.96
C LEU A 120 -1.81 -4.18 -21.29
N GLN A 121 -2.72 -4.36 -20.33
CA GLN A 121 -4.07 -3.81 -20.37
C GLN A 121 -4.17 -2.65 -19.38
N VAL A 122 -4.46 -1.45 -19.88
CA VAL A 122 -4.57 -0.22 -19.07
C VAL A 122 -6.03 0.22 -18.99
N ARG A 123 -6.53 0.47 -17.78
CA ARG A 123 -7.91 0.87 -17.51
C ARG A 123 -7.97 2.03 -16.52
N LEU A 124 -8.67 3.10 -16.89
CA LEU A 124 -9.07 4.14 -15.92
C LEU A 124 -10.11 3.54 -14.98
N VAL A 125 -9.85 3.63 -13.67
CA VAL A 125 -10.73 3.10 -12.62
C VAL A 125 -11.17 4.24 -11.71
N THR A 126 -12.37 4.12 -11.14
CA THR A 126 -12.80 5.04 -10.10
C THR A 126 -11.95 4.83 -8.84
N SER A 127 -11.83 5.86 -7.99
CA SER A 127 -11.12 5.71 -6.70
C SER A 127 -11.76 4.66 -5.78
N ALA A 128 -13.02 4.30 -6.01
CA ALA A 128 -13.73 3.22 -5.33
C ALA A 128 -13.30 1.84 -5.86
N GLU A 129 -13.31 1.63 -7.19
CA GLU A 129 -12.84 0.39 -7.84
C GLU A 129 -11.33 0.14 -7.63
N ALA A 130 -10.53 1.22 -7.62
CA ALA A 130 -9.10 1.18 -7.32
C ALA A 130 -8.80 0.81 -5.86
N GLY A 131 -9.79 0.96 -4.98
CA GLY A 131 -9.72 0.60 -3.57
C GLY A 131 -10.50 -0.69 -3.32
N THR A 132 -10.13 -1.78 -4.00
CA THR A 132 -10.70 -3.13 -3.90
C THR A 132 -11.99 -3.17 -3.08
N GLU A 133 -13.13 -2.86 -3.70
CA GLU A 133 -14.41 -3.20 -3.11
C GLU A 133 -14.46 -4.73 -3.07
N VAL A 134 -14.02 -5.28 -1.94
CA VAL A 134 -13.92 -6.71 -1.75
C VAL A 134 -15.34 -7.21 -1.50
N GLY A 135 -15.95 -7.79 -2.52
CA GLY A 135 -17.20 -8.56 -2.36
C GLY A 135 -17.01 -9.68 -1.33
N GLU A 136 -18.09 -10.22 -0.79
CA GLU A 136 -18.02 -11.30 0.19
C GLU A 136 -17.22 -12.49 -0.34
N ALA A 137 -17.41 -12.85 -1.61
CA ALA A 137 -16.65 -13.91 -2.28
C ALA A 137 -15.13 -13.64 -2.32
N GLN A 138 -14.71 -12.39 -2.55
CA GLN A 138 -13.28 -12.05 -2.54
C GLN A 138 -12.70 -12.06 -1.12
N SER A 139 -13.50 -11.68 -0.11
CA SER A 139 -13.09 -11.76 1.31
C SER A 139 -12.95 -13.21 1.75
N GLU A 140 -13.85 -14.08 1.29
CA GLU A 140 -13.82 -15.51 1.58
C GLU A 140 -12.58 -16.14 0.95
N ALA A 141 -12.32 -15.87 -0.33
CA ALA A 141 -11.13 -16.32 -1.03
C ALA A 141 -9.84 -15.82 -0.36
N ALA A 142 -9.82 -14.58 0.15
CA ALA A 142 -8.68 -14.05 0.89
C ALA A 142 -8.46 -14.82 2.21
N VAL A 143 -9.51 -15.04 3.00
CA VAL A 143 -9.40 -15.82 4.25
C VAL A 143 -8.92 -17.24 3.96
N LEU A 144 -9.50 -17.91 2.97
CA LEU A 144 -9.09 -19.25 2.55
C LEU A 144 -7.62 -19.29 2.13
N LYS A 145 -7.20 -18.36 1.27
CA LYS A 145 -5.79 -18.19 0.89
C LYS A 145 -4.87 -18.07 2.11
N GLY A 146 -5.31 -17.37 3.15
CA GLY A 146 -4.60 -17.23 4.41
C GLY A 146 -4.52 -18.51 5.24
N LEU A 147 -5.63 -19.22 5.37
CA LEU A 147 -5.71 -20.48 6.12
C LEU A 147 -4.87 -21.59 5.49
N THR A 148 -4.77 -21.60 4.16
CA THR A 148 -3.99 -22.60 3.42
C THR A 148 -2.64 -22.08 2.93
N ALA A 149 -2.20 -20.93 3.47
CA ALA A 149 -0.97 -20.28 3.04
C ALA A 149 0.26 -21.14 3.34
N ASP A 150 1.21 -21.10 2.41
CA ASP A 150 2.51 -21.74 2.48
C ASP A 150 3.61 -20.78 1.98
N LYS A 151 4.84 -21.27 1.95
CA LYS A 151 6.01 -20.54 1.46
C LYS A 151 5.90 -20.08 0.00
N ASN A 152 5.02 -20.70 -0.79
CA ASN A 152 4.85 -20.45 -2.22
C ASN A 152 3.63 -19.58 -2.54
N THR A 153 2.81 -19.25 -1.55
CA THR A 153 1.50 -18.62 -1.75
C THR A 153 1.61 -17.26 -2.41
N VAL A 154 2.65 -16.48 -2.10
CA VAL A 154 2.90 -15.20 -2.77
C VAL A 154 3.37 -15.41 -4.21
N ALA A 155 4.25 -16.40 -4.45
CA ALA A 155 4.79 -16.70 -5.78
C ALA A 155 3.71 -17.26 -6.75
N ARG A 156 2.72 -17.97 -6.21
CA ARG A 156 1.59 -18.53 -6.96
C ARG A 156 0.43 -17.53 -7.15
N ASP A 157 0.47 -16.37 -6.49
CA ASP A 157 -0.57 -15.35 -6.64
C ASP A 157 -0.31 -14.46 -7.87
N THR A 158 -0.30 -15.09 -9.05
CA THR A 158 -0.15 -14.41 -10.34
C THR A 158 -1.17 -13.29 -10.53
N PRO A 159 -2.46 -13.40 -10.15
CA PRO A 159 -3.42 -12.30 -10.28
C PRO A 159 -3.03 -11.04 -9.50
N ALA A 160 -2.42 -11.18 -8.32
CA ALA A 160 -1.98 -10.02 -7.55
C ALA A 160 -0.63 -9.46 -8.03
N LEU A 161 0.27 -10.32 -8.54
CA LEU A 161 1.55 -9.89 -9.12
C LEU A 161 1.38 -9.20 -10.47
N SER A 162 0.42 -9.64 -11.28
CA SER A 162 0.11 -9.07 -12.60
C SER A 162 -0.70 -7.78 -12.57
N ARG A 163 -0.91 -7.17 -11.39
CA ARG A 163 -1.75 -5.98 -11.22
C ARG A 163 -1.01 -4.84 -10.53
N VAL A 164 -1.02 -3.68 -11.17
CA VAL A 164 -0.51 -2.42 -10.59
C VAL A 164 -1.60 -1.36 -10.68
N VAL A 165 -1.81 -0.64 -9.57
CA VAL A 165 -2.72 0.51 -9.53
C VAL A 165 -1.91 1.77 -9.26
N VAL A 166 -1.96 2.72 -10.17
CA VAL A 166 -1.24 3.99 -10.06
C VAL A 166 -2.24 5.12 -9.89
N HIS A 167 -1.97 6.00 -8.92
CA HIS A 167 -2.71 7.25 -8.77
C HIS A 167 -1.85 8.42 -9.24
N HIS A 168 -2.36 9.23 -10.16
CA HIS A 168 -1.62 10.37 -10.69
C HIS A 168 -2.58 11.48 -11.11
N CYS A 169 -2.30 12.73 -10.70
CA CYS A 169 -3.14 13.92 -10.99
C CYS A 169 -4.65 13.72 -10.76
N GLY A 170 -5.03 13.06 -9.66
CA GLY A 170 -6.42 12.79 -9.30
C GLY A 170 -7.07 11.58 -9.97
N ARG A 171 -6.39 10.94 -10.92
CA ARG A 171 -6.85 9.73 -11.62
C ARG A 171 -6.32 8.47 -10.93
N ALA A 172 -7.06 7.38 -11.07
CA ALA A 172 -6.60 6.06 -10.71
C ALA A 172 -6.58 5.21 -11.98
N VAL A 173 -5.43 4.60 -12.26
CA VAL A 173 -5.22 3.79 -13.45
C VAL A 173 -4.78 2.41 -13.00
N GLU A 174 -5.51 1.41 -13.44
CA GLU A 174 -5.17 0.01 -13.25
C GLU A 174 -4.47 -0.52 -14.49
N VAL A 175 -3.37 -1.22 -14.28
CA VAL A 175 -2.62 -1.90 -15.33
C VAL A 175 -2.53 -3.38 -14.98
N LEU A 176 -2.93 -4.22 -15.92
CA LEU A 176 -2.90 -5.67 -15.84
C LEU A 176 -1.93 -6.23 -16.87
N ALA A 177 -1.17 -7.26 -16.51
CA ALA A 177 -0.49 -8.10 -17.49
C ALA A 177 -1.56 -8.88 -18.28
N ALA A 178 -1.65 -8.66 -19.58
CA ALA A 178 -2.64 -9.29 -20.43
C ALA A 178 -1.99 -10.32 -21.35
N PRO A 179 -2.62 -11.49 -21.56
CA PRO A 179 -2.10 -12.49 -22.47
C PRO A 179 -2.05 -11.94 -23.89
N LEU A 180 -0.96 -12.23 -24.61
CA LEU A 180 -0.79 -11.80 -25.98
C LEU A 180 -1.67 -12.59 -26.94
N LYS A 181 -2.07 -11.94 -28.04
CA LYS A 181 -2.65 -12.64 -29.19
C LYS A 181 -1.59 -13.55 -29.81
N PRO A 182 -1.95 -14.71 -30.40
CA PRO A 182 -0.98 -15.70 -30.89
C PRO A 182 0.11 -15.16 -31.82
N ALA A 183 -0.24 -14.24 -32.73
CA ALA A 183 0.74 -13.60 -33.63
C ALA A 183 1.73 -12.68 -32.89
N ALA A 184 1.29 -11.99 -31.84
CA ALA A 184 2.14 -11.15 -31.00
C ALA A 184 2.97 -11.98 -30.02
N ALA A 185 2.41 -13.10 -29.52
CA ALA A 185 3.13 -14.06 -28.67
C ALA A 185 4.31 -14.71 -29.40
N ALA A 186 4.15 -15.03 -30.70
CA ALA A 186 5.24 -15.56 -31.53
C ALA A 186 6.38 -14.54 -31.77
N ALA A 187 6.09 -13.24 -31.67
CA ALA A 187 7.06 -12.15 -31.79
C ALA A 187 7.53 -11.61 -30.43
N ALA A 188 7.08 -12.21 -29.32
CA ALA A 188 7.42 -11.74 -27.98
C ALA A 188 8.86 -12.10 -27.62
N VAL A 189 9.58 -11.13 -27.08
CA VAL A 189 10.94 -11.31 -26.59
C VAL A 189 10.85 -12.06 -25.26
N ARG A 190 11.53 -13.21 -25.19
CA ARG A 190 11.80 -13.91 -23.94
C ARG A 190 13.14 -13.46 -23.40
N VAL A 191 13.13 -12.88 -22.20
CA VAL A 191 14.35 -12.44 -21.52
C VAL A 191 14.82 -13.58 -20.61
N ALA A 192 16.07 -14.00 -20.75
CA ALA A 192 16.65 -14.99 -19.85
C ALA A 192 16.80 -14.38 -18.44
N PRO A 193 16.71 -15.18 -17.35
CA PRO A 193 16.78 -14.67 -15.99
C PRO A 193 18.05 -13.86 -15.66
N GLU A 194 19.17 -14.22 -16.30
CA GLU A 194 20.47 -13.54 -16.25
C GLU A 194 20.51 -12.22 -17.03
N ASP A 195 19.69 -12.10 -18.07
CA ASP A 195 19.59 -10.94 -18.95
C ASP A 195 18.50 -9.94 -18.50
N GLU A 196 17.79 -10.24 -17.42
CA GLU A 196 16.85 -9.30 -16.83
C GLU A 196 17.54 -7.95 -16.57
N PRO A 197 16.96 -6.82 -16.97
CA PRO A 197 17.58 -5.51 -16.76
C PRO A 197 17.88 -5.23 -15.28
N ALA A 198 17.04 -5.74 -14.39
CA ALA A 198 17.23 -5.70 -12.94
C ALA A 198 18.47 -6.50 -12.47
N ALA A 199 18.90 -7.54 -13.20
CA ALA A 199 20.04 -8.39 -12.89
C ALA A 199 21.38 -7.79 -13.33
N GLN A 200 21.44 -7.14 -14.50
CA GLN A 200 22.69 -6.68 -15.10
C GLN A 200 23.36 -5.52 -14.35
N HIS A 201 22.58 -4.65 -13.69
CA HIS A 201 23.10 -3.40 -13.09
C HIS A 201 22.76 -3.24 -11.60
N GLY A 202 22.36 -4.32 -10.92
CA GLY A 202 22.12 -4.31 -9.46
C GLY A 202 21.08 -3.28 -9.00
N GLY A 203 20.10 -2.94 -9.85
CA GLY A 203 19.07 -1.93 -9.55
C GLY A 203 19.47 -0.48 -9.85
N ALA A 204 20.67 -0.19 -10.35
CA ALA A 204 21.11 1.16 -10.73
C ALA A 204 20.25 1.81 -11.84
N HIS A 205 19.43 1.02 -12.55
CA HIS A 205 18.48 1.48 -13.56
C HIS A 205 17.01 1.26 -13.17
N ALA A 206 16.70 1.06 -11.88
CA ALA A 206 15.31 0.98 -11.44
C ALA A 206 14.57 2.29 -11.72
N LEU A 207 13.29 2.24 -12.08
CA LEU A 207 12.51 3.44 -12.38
C LEU A 207 12.49 4.42 -11.19
N ASN A 208 13.03 5.61 -11.41
CA ASN A 208 12.84 6.71 -10.49
C ASN A 208 11.44 7.30 -10.72
N VAL A 209 10.47 6.92 -9.89
CA VAL A 209 9.06 7.39 -10.03
C VAL A 209 8.96 8.92 -10.01
N SER A 210 9.86 9.63 -9.32
CA SER A 210 9.89 11.10 -9.30
C SER A 210 10.26 11.70 -10.66
N SER A 211 10.90 10.94 -11.55
CA SER A 211 11.15 11.36 -12.94
C SER A 211 9.87 11.43 -13.79
N LEU A 212 8.75 10.87 -13.32
CA LEU A 212 7.45 10.89 -13.98
C LEU A 212 6.51 11.99 -13.46
N ARG A 213 7.05 12.95 -12.70
CA ARG A 213 6.28 14.06 -12.10
C ARG A 213 5.61 14.93 -13.17
N SER A 214 4.42 15.43 -12.85
CA SER A 214 3.71 16.44 -13.65
C SER A 214 3.66 17.76 -12.90
N ARG A 215 4.14 18.84 -13.52
CA ARG A 215 4.16 20.17 -12.92
C ARG A 215 2.73 20.69 -12.76
N LEU A 216 2.38 21.09 -11.54
CA LEU A 216 1.10 21.74 -11.22
C LEU A 216 1.21 23.26 -11.31
N HIS A 217 2.42 23.79 -11.13
CA HIS A 217 2.75 25.19 -11.30
C HIS A 217 3.63 25.39 -12.54
N MET A 218 3.22 26.29 -13.45
CA MET A 218 3.99 26.66 -14.65
C MET A 218 4.10 28.19 -14.75
N GLN A 219 5.27 28.69 -15.18
CA GLN A 219 5.43 30.11 -15.48
C GLN A 219 4.51 30.54 -16.63
N GLY A 220 3.96 31.75 -16.54
CA GLY A 220 3.08 32.31 -17.57
C GLY A 220 1.63 31.83 -17.53
N MET A 221 1.26 30.96 -16.56
CA MET A 221 -0.14 30.66 -16.31
C MET A 221 -0.86 31.90 -15.75
N ALA A 222 -1.96 32.29 -16.39
CA ALA A 222 -2.79 33.38 -15.93
C ALA A 222 -3.24 33.15 -14.47
N PRO A 223 -3.23 34.19 -13.62
CA PRO A 223 -3.69 34.07 -12.24
C PRO A 223 -5.14 33.57 -12.24
N CYS A 224 -5.40 32.52 -11.47
CA CYS A 224 -6.74 31.99 -11.31
C CYS A 224 -7.53 32.89 -10.35
N GLY A 225 -8.77 33.22 -10.71
CA GLY A 225 -9.65 33.99 -9.85
C GLY A 225 -10.00 33.22 -8.58
N GLU A 226 -9.93 33.90 -7.43
CA GLU A 226 -10.22 33.31 -6.11
C GLU A 226 -11.62 32.66 -6.04
N ALA A 227 -12.60 33.25 -6.72
CA ALA A 227 -13.95 32.71 -6.82
C ALA A 227 -14.02 31.36 -7.57
N GLU A 228 -13.22 31.19 -8.64
CA GLU A 228 -13.14 29.92 -9.39
C GLU A 228 -12.56 28.82 -8.51
N VAL A 229 -11.49 29.14 -7.76
CA VAL A 229 -10.84 28.21 -6.82
C VAL A 229 -11.81 27.79 -5.73
N THR A 230 -12.50 28.75 -5.11
CA THR A 230 -13.48 28.50 -4.06
C THR A 230 -14.62 27.62 -4.55
N ALA A 231 -15.15 27.88 -5.74
CA ALA A 231 -16.20 27.06 -6.34
C ALA A 231 -15.72 25.63 -6.63
N ALA A 232 -14.47 25.47 -7.08
CA ALA A 232 -13.88 24.15 -7.33
C ALA A 232 -13.72 23.33 -6.03
N VAL A 233 -13.26 23.96 -4.94
CA VAL A 233 -13.16 23.32 -3.62
C VAL A 233 -14.55 22.88 -3.15
N LYS A 234 -15.56 23.76 -3.20
CA LYS A 234 -16.94 23.42 -2.81
C LYS A 234 -17.50 22.25 -3.62
N ARG A 235 -17.23 22.21 -4.93
CA ARG A 235 -17.64 21.08 -5.79
C ARG A 235 -16.95 19.77 -5.42
N ALA A 236 -15.73 19.81 -4.86
CA ALA A 236 -15.01 18.62 -4.40
C ALA A 236 -15.48 18.13 -3.01
N LEU A 237 -16.15 18.98 -2.22
CA LEU A 237 -16.74 18.63 -0.91
C LEU A 237 -18.06 17.85 -1.05
N THR A 238 -18.12 16.88 -1.96
CA THR A 238 -19.26 15.97 -2.07
C THR A 238 -19.29 15.02 -0.88
N PRO A 239 -20.48 14.69 -0.32
CA PRO A 239 -20.58 13.68 0.72
C PRO A 239 -19.96 12.36 0.28
N LEU A 240 -19.11 11.81 1.14
CA LEU A 240 -18.44 10.55 0.85
C LEU A 240 -19.42 9.41 1.13
N ALA A 241 -19.67 8.56 0.14
CA ALA A 241 -20.59 7.44 0.30
C ALA A 241 -20.14 6.51 1.44
N SER A 242 -21.14 5.93 2.12
CA SER A 242 -20.95 4.79 3.02
C SER A 242 -20.26 3.67 2.25
N ALA A 243 -19.02 3.36 2.62
CA ALA A 243 -18.29 2.25 2.00
C ALA A 243 -18.83 0.91 2.54
N PRO A 244 -18.86 -0.16 1.73
CA PRO A 244 -19.22 -1.49 2.22
C PRO A 244 -18.27 -1.97 3.33
N ALA A 245 -18.68 -3.01 4.07
CA ALA A 245 -17.89 -3.60 5.14
C ALA A 245 -16.43 -3.84 4.71
N PRO A 246 -15.42 -3.61 5.59
CA PRO A 246 -14.02 -3.88 5.28
C PRO A 246 -13.85 -5.30 4.75
N GLY A 247 -13.30 -5.39 3.54
CA GLY A 247 -12.83 -6.66 3.01
C GLY A 247 -11.80 -7.28 3.94
N LEU A 248 -11.88 -8.59 4.11
CA LEU A 248 -10.88 -9.34 4.86
C LEU A 248 -9.63 -9.56 4.00
N ARG A 249 -8.47 -9.56 4.63
CA ARG A 249 -7.19 -9.83 3.97
C ARG A 249 -6.69 -11.21 4.31
N TRP A 250 -5.86 -11.79 3.45
CA TRP A 250 -5.35 -13.15 3.65
C TRP A 250 -4.42 -13.25 4.86
N GLU A 251 -3.74 -12.17 5.26
CA GLU A 251 -2.95 -12.13 6.48
C GLU A 251 -3.80 -12.39 7.74
N LEU A 252 -5.10 -12.08 7.70
CA LEU A 252 -6.03 -12.41 8.79
C LEU A 252 -6.19 -13.93 8.93
N GLY A 253 -6.29 -14.66 7.81
CA GLY A 253 -6.38 -16.12 7.82
C GLY A 253 -5.13 -16.75 8.42
N VAL A 254 -3.94 -16.24 8.08
CA VAL A 254 -2.67 -16.68 8.68
C VAL A 254 -2.66 -16.44 10.19
N LYS A 255 -3.09 -15.25 10.64
CA LYS A 255 -3.17 -14.92 12.06
C LYS A 255 -4.21 -15.74 12.81
N TRP A 256 -5.33 -16.07 12.16
CA TRP A 256 -6.36 -16.91 12.74
C TRP A 256 -5.88 -18.35 12.92
N LEU A 257 -5.20 -18.90 11.91
CA LEU A 257 -4.57 -20.21 12.00
C LEU A 257 -3.54 -20.26 13.13
N GLN A 258 -2.65 -19.26 13.23
CA GLN A 258 -1.68 -19.18 14.32
C GLN A 258 -2.36 -19.14 15.69
N HIS A 259 -3.39 -18.30 15.84
CA HIS A 259 -4.13 -18.21 17.09
C HIS A 259 -4.80 -19.54 17.49
N ALA A 260 -5.34 -20.28 16.52
CA ALA A 260 -5.94 -21.58 16.78
C ALA A 260 -4.90 -22.62 17.25
N LYS A 261 -3.68 -22.57 16.73
CA LYS A 261 -2.55 -23.39 17.21
C LYS A 261 -2.17 -23.04 18.64
N ASP A 262 -2.00 -21.74 18.92
CA ASP A 262 -1.59 -21.27 20.25
C ASP A 262 -2.63 -21.65 21.33
N GLN A 263 -3.94 -21.58 21.02
CA GLN A 263 -5.01 -22.00 21.95
C GLN A 263 -4.96 -23.50 22.29
N LYS A 264 -4.49 -24.34 21.37
CA LYS A 264 -4.30 -25.78 21.62
C LYS A 264 -3.13 -26.02 22.58
N GLU A 265 -2.01 -25.33 22.36
CA GLU A 265 -0.82 -25.41 23.21
C GLU A 265 -1.12 -24.89 24.63
N GLU A 266 -1.77 -23.72 24.75
CA GLU A 266 -2.19 -23.15 26.04
C GLU A 266 -3.28 -24.00 26.73
N GLY A 267 -4.13 -24.69 25.98
CA GLY A 267 -5.11 -25.65 26.51
C GLY A 267 -4.47 -26.91 27.10
N ALA A 268 -3.27 -27.27 26.63
CA ALA A 268 -2.45 -28.35 27.17
C ALA A 268 -1.58 -27.90 28.37
N GLU A 269 -1.27 -26.61 28.50
CA GLU A 269 -0.32 -26.06 29.49
C GLU A 269 -0.91 -25.30 30.70
N LYS A 270 -2.23 -25.24 30.88
CA LYS A 270 -2.80 -24.47 32.01
C LYS A 270 -2.65 -25.14 33.38
N VAL A 271 -1.47 -24.98 33.99
CA VAL A 271 -1.29 -24.61 35.42
C VAL A 271 -0.05 -23.73 35.55
N LEU A 272 -0.19 -22.41 35.30
CA LEU A 272 0.41 -21.29 36.07
C LEU A 272 0.50 -20.01 35.23
N GLN A 273 -0.17 -18.97 35.73
CA GLN A 273 0.11 -17.54 35.55
C GLN A 273 0.13 -16.96 34.13
N SER A 274 -0.94 -16.23 33.77
CA SER A 274 -0.75 -14.94 33.09
C SER A 274 -1.90 -13.98 33.41
N ASP A 275 -1.53 -12.73 33.67
CA ASP A 275 -2.39 -11.57 33.95
C ASP A 275 -3.10 -11.05 32.68
N ARG A 276 -3.35 -11.94 31.71
CA ARG A 276 -4.00 -11.61 30.43
C ARG A 276 -5.51 -11.65 30.62
N THR A 277 -6.19 -10.57 30.22
CA THR A 277 -7.65 -10.53 30.14
C THR A 277 -8.17 -11.77 29.41
N PRO A 278 -9.14 -12.53 29.96
CA PRO A 278 -9.65 -13.72 29.31
C PRO A 278 -10.19 -13.36 27.92
N LEU A 279 -9.70 -14.05 26.89
CA LEU A 279 -10.22 -13.88 25.54
C LEU A 279 -11.70 -14.29 25.49
N PRO A 280 -12.53 -13.60 24.67
CA PRO A 280 -13.90 -13.99 24.44
C PRO A 280 -13.97 -15.44 23.97
N LYS A 281 -14.87 -16.24 24.56
CA LYS A 281 -15.12 -17.61 24.08
C LYS A 281 -15.80 -17.55 22.72
N ASP A 282 -15.45 -18.50 21.85
CA ASP A 282 -16.10 -18.68 20.55
C ASP A 282 -17.63 -18.85 20.75
N PRO A 283 -18.46 -17.96 20.17
CA PRO A 283 -19.92 -18.03 20.31
C PRO A 283 -20.57 -19.03 19.35
N PHE A 284 -19.83 -19.61 18.41
CA PHE A 284 -20.39 -20.49 17.38
C PHE A 284 -20.56 -21.93 17.92
N PRO A 285 -21.69 -22.59 17.63
CA PRO A 285 -21.90 -23.96 18.05
C PRO A 285 -20.90 -24.91 17.38
N PRO A 286 -20.61 -26.06 18.01
CA PRO A 286 -19.84 -27.11 17.38
C PRO A 286 -20.56 -27.60 16.12
N VAL A 287 -19.81 -27.75 15.03
CA VAL A 287 -20.31 -28.23 13.75
C VAL A 287 -20.57 -29.73 13.86
N SER A 288 -21.71 -30.21 13.34
CA SER A 288 -22.00 -31.65 13.35
C SER A 288 -21.01 -32.43 12.48
N GLU A 289 -20.82 -33.73 12.74
CA GLU A 289 -19.90 -34.57 11.95
C GLU A 289 -20.26 -34.61 10.45
N ALA A 290 -21.56 -34.61 10.12
CA ALA A 290 -22.04 -34.59 8.74
C ALA A 290 -21.71 -33.26 8.04
N GLU A 291 -21.93 -32.13 8.71
CA GLU A 291 -21.61 -30.80 8.19
C GLU A 291 -20.10 -30.58 8.07
N ALA A 292 -19.31 -31.12 9.01
CA ALA A 292 -17.86 -31.06 8.96
C ALA A 292 -17.31 -31.84 7.77
N ALA A 293 -17.84 -33.04 7.49
CA ALA A 293 -17.44 -33.83 6.32
C ALA A 293 -17.77 -33.12 5.00
N ASP A 294 -18.96 -32.51 4.90
CA ASP A 294 -19.33 -31.69 3.73
C ASP A 294 -18.46 -30.43 3.60
N ALA A 295 -18.15 -29.77 4.72
CA ALA A 295 -17.26 -28.61 4.75
C ALA A 295 -15.86 -28.93 4.22
N VAL A 296 -15.27 -30.05 4.68
CA VAL A 296 -13.96 -30.52 4.19
C VAL A 296 -14.05 -30.83 2.69
N ALA A 297 -15.07 -31.56 2.24
CA ALA A 297 -15.24 -31.86 0.82
C ALA A 297 -15.42 -30.59 -0.03
N ALA A 298 -16.16 -29.60 0.47
CA ALA A 298 -16.35 -28.31 -0.19
C ALA A 298 -15.05 -27.50 -0.24
N LEU A 299 -14.24 -27.54 0.81
CA LEU A 299 -12.92 -26.88 0.87
C LEU A 299 -11.94 -27.52 -0.11
N THR A 300 -11.89 -28.85 -0.14
CA THR A 300 -11.04 -29.62 -1.06
C THR A 300 -11.33 -29.28 -2.52
N ARG A 301 -12.60 -29.09 -2.90
CA ARG A 301 -12.97 -28.67 -4.27
C ARG A 301 -12.42 -27.30 -4.67
N VAL A 302 -12.13 -26.43 -3.70
CA VAL A 302 -11.70 -25.04 -3.95
C VAL A 302 -10.19 -24.90 -3.91
N VAL A 303 -9.54 -25.50 -2.92
CA VAL A 303 -8.11 -25.27 -2.64
C VAL A 303 -7.24 -26.48 -3.03
N GLY A 304 -7.85 -27.65 -3.27
CA GLY A 304 -7.17 -28.89 -3.63
C GLY A 304 -6.74 -29.73 -2.42
N ASP A 305 -6.46 -31.02 -2.68
CA ASP A 305 -6.17 -32.03 -1.66
C ASP A 305 -4.93 -31.67 -0.81
N GLU A 306 -3.82 -31.28 -1.46
CA GLU A 306 -2.55 -30.96 -0.77
C GLU A 306 -2.73 -29.85 0.28
N ALA A 307 -3.51 -28.82 -0.04
CA ALA A 307 -3.75 -27.70 0.86
C ALA A 307 -4.58 -28.12 2.09
N VAL A 308 -5.59 -28.97 1.88
CA VAL A 308 -6.46 -29.49 2.94
C VAL A 308 -5.71 -30.46 3.84
N GLU A 309 -4.92 -31.37 3.27
CA GLU A 309 -4.08 -32.29 4.04
C GLU A 309 -3.10 -31.54 4.97
N ARG A 310 -2.52 -30.44 4.48
CA ARG A 310 -1.66 -29.59 5.33
C ARG A 310 -2.45 -28.93 6.46
N LEU A 311 -3.64 -28.39 6.18
CA LEU A 311 -4.46 -27.77 7.20
C LEU A 311 -4.92 -28.79 8.26
N GLN A 312 -5.26 -30.01 7.84
CA GLN A 312 -5.60 -31.13 8.72
C GLN A 312 -4.44 -31.54 9.64
N LYS A 313 -3.19 -31.52 9.13
CA LYS A 313 -1.99 -31.81 9.94
C LYS A 313 -1.80 -30.82 11.09
N GLU A 314 -2.34 -29.61 10.97
CA GLU A 314 -2.28 -28.61 12.04
C GLU A 314 -3.30 -28.86 13.16
N GLU A 315 -4.27 -29.76 12.95
CA GLU A 315 -5.29 -30.18 13.93
C GLU A 315 -6.04 -29.00 14.58
N THR A 316 -6.26 -27.92 13.82
CA THR A 316 -6.92 -26.69 14.33
C THR A 316 -8.44 -26.74 14.23
N GLY A 317 -9.00 -27.68 13.45
CA GLY A 317 -10.44 -27.81 13.22
C GLY A 317 -11.02 -26.74 12.28
N LEU A 318 -10.19 -25.86 11.72
CA LEU A 318 -10.61 -24.80 10.81
C LEU A 318 -11.09 -25.34 9.46
N GLU A 319 -10.59 -26.50 9.04
CA GLU A 319 -11.03 -27.23 7.86
C GLU A 319 -12.47 -27.74 7.95
N ARG A 320 -13.00 -27.85 9.17
CA ARG A 320 -14.36 -28.36 9.45
C ARG A 320 -15.41 -27.26 9.41
N ILE A 321 -15.03 -26.00 9.21
CA ILE A 321 -15.94 -24.86 9.20
C ILE A 321 -16.68 -24.79 7.86
N PRO A 322 -18.02 -24.84 7.83
CA PRO A 322 -18.79 -24.70 6.60
C PRO A 322 -18.50 -23.36 5.92
N ARG A 323 -18.42 -23.34 4.58
CA ARG A 323 -18.13 -22.12 3.80
C ARG A 323 -19.09 -20.97 4.10
N GLY A 324 -20.38 -21.27 4.30
CA GLY A 324 -21.40 -20.28 4.67
C GLY A 324 -21.21 -19.65 6.06
N GLU A 325 -20.41 -20.27 6.93
CA GLU A 325 -20.07 -19.74 8.26
C GLU A 325 -18.67 -19.12 8.32
N LEU A 326 -17.77 -19.50 7.41
CA LEU A 326 -16.36 -19.11 7.44
C LEU A 326 -16.17 -17.60 7.58
N LEU A 327 -16.88 -16.80 6.78
CA LEU A 327 -16.82 -15.35 6.86
C LEU A 327 -17.36 -14.79 8.18
N LYS A 328 -18.41 -15.39 8.74
CA LYS A 328 -18.99 -14.97 10.02
C LYS A 328 -17.98 -15.19 11.15
N ARG A 329 -17.36 -16.38 11.17
CA ARG A 329 -16.32 -16.73 12.15
C ARG A 329 -15.07 -15.87 11.99
N ALA A 330 -14.61 -15.65 10.76
CA ALA A 330 -13.46 -14.79 10.47
C ALA A 330 -13.71 -13.32 10.88
N ARG A 331 -14.92 -12.77 10.66
CA ARG A 331 -15.29 -11.43 11.13
C ARG A 331 -15.36 -11.36 12.66
N TRP A 332 -15.88 -12.40 13.31
CA TRP A 332 -15.86 -12.46 14.76
C TRP A 332 -14.43 -12.47 15.31
N PHE A 333 -13.53 -13.29 14.73
CA PHE A 333 -12.11 -13.29 15.07
C PHE A 333 -11.46 -11.92 14.85
N TYR A 334 -11.73 -11.28 13.70
CA TYR A 334 -11.26 -9.94 13.38
C TYR A 334 -11.62 -8.93 14.49
N GLU A 335 -12.89 -8.91 14.88
CA GLU A 335 -13.44 -7.90 15.76
C GLU A 335 -13.11 -8.11 17.24
N ASN A 336 -13.13 -9.36 17.69
CA ASN A 336 -13.08 -9.70 19.11
C ASN A 336 -11.70 -10.18 19.56
N ILE A 337 -10.85 -10.63 18.64
CA ILE A 337 -9.52 -11.14 18.94
C ILE A 337 -8.45 -10.29 18.26
N ALA A 338 -8.41 -10.25 16.92
CA ALA A 338 -7.30 -9.63 16.19
C ALA A 338 -7.14 -8.13 16.47
N LEU A 339 -8.25 -7.37 16.52
CA LEU A 339 -8.22 -5.95 16.87
C LEU A 339 -7.82 -5.70 18.33
N VAL A 340 -8.33 -6.52 19.25
CA VAL A 340 -8.05 -6.41 20.68
C VAL A 340 -6.59 -6.71 20.95
N GLN A 341 -6.07 -7.77 20.33
CA GLN A 341 -4.66 -8.15 20.41
C GLN A 341 -3.76 -7.05 19.87
N PHE A 342 -4.09 -6.45 18.72
CA PHE A 342 -3.29 -5.34 18.19
C PHE A 342 -3.18 -4.16 19.17
N VAL A 343 -4.28 -3.79 19.83
CA VAL A 343 -4.26 -2.73 20.85
C VAL A 343 -3.48 -3.17 22.10
N ALA A 344 -3.58 -4.44 22.49
CA ALA A 344 -2.79 -5.01 23.57
C ALA A 344 -1.28 -4.97 23.25
N ASP A 345 -0.87 -5.34 22.04
CA ASP A 345 0.52 -5.29 21.56
C ASP A 345 1.06 -3.84 21.57
N CYS A 346 0.20 -2.86 21.27
CA CYS A 346 0.55 -1.45 21.42
C CYS A 346 0.73 -1.03 22.88
N LYS A 347 -0.08 -1.58 23.78
CA LYS A 347 -0.01 -1.30 25.22
C LYS A 347 1.21 -1.97 25.86
N SER A 348 1.59 -3.16 25.42
CA SER A 348 2.80 -3.87 25.87
C SER A 348 4.09 -3.39 25.22
N LEU A 349 3.99 -2.46 24.25
CA LEU A 349 5.11 -1.94 23.45
C LEU A 349 5.82 -3.00 22.59
N GLU A 350 5.19 -4.16 22.36
CA GLU A 350 5.62 -5.12 21.34
C GLU A 350 5.53 -4.50 19.95
N VAL A 351 4.54 -3.63 19.75
CA VAL A 351 4.36 -2.85 18.54
C VAL A 351 4.16 -1.38 18.87
N SER A 352 5.10 -0.52 18.47
CA SER A 352 4.99 0.92 18.67
C SER A 352 5.01 1.65 17.32
N PRO A 353 3.84 2.01 16.76
CA PRO A 353 3.79 2.80 15.54
C PRO A 353 4.30 4.21 15.80
N VAL A 354 5.29 4.63 15.01
CA VAL A 354 5.91 5.96 15.12
C VAL A 354 5.20 6.97 14.22
N ASP A 355 4.66 6.52 13.09
CA ASP A 355 4.01 7.34 12.09
C ASP A 355 2.86 6.59 11.38
N GLY A 356 2.13 7.28 10.50
CA GLY A 356 0.99 6.69 9.80
C GLY A 356 1.35 5.53 8.87
N ARG A 357 2.61 5.47 8.40
CA ARG A 357 3.13 4.38 7.56
C ARG A 357 3.36 3.12 8.39
N THR A 358 4.14 3.23 9.46
CA THR A 358 4.38 2.12 10.40
C THR A 358 3.07 1.62 11.01
N LEU A 359 2.14 2.50 11.36
CA LEU A 359 0.78 2.12 11.78
C LEU A 359 0.06 1.28 10.71
N SER A 360 0.11 1.72 9.45
CA SER A 360 -0.50 0.99 8.34
C SER A 360 0.14 -0.39 8.15
N ASP A 361 1.47 -0.48 8.25
CA ASP A 361 2.22 -1.73 8.08
C ASP A 361 1.90 -2.73 9.21
N PHE A 362 1.82 -2.27 10.46
CA PHE A 362 1.45 -3.13 11.60
C PHE A 362 0.00 -3.63 11.53
N MET A 363 -0.94 -2.78 11.09
CA MET A 363 -2.32 -3.21 10.86
C MET A 363 -2.41 -4.20 9.69
N HIS A 364 -1.80 -3.88 8.56
CA HIS A 364 -1.85 -4.71 7.36
C HIS A 364 -1.21 -6.09 7.56
N SER A 365 -0.07 -6.17 8.26
CA SER A 365 0.60 -7.44 8.58
C SER A 365 -0.22 -8.36 9.51
N ARG A 366 -1.25 -7.83 10.17
CA ARG A 366 -2.24 -8.60 10.95
C ARG A 366 -3.55 -8.84 10.19
N GLY A 367 -3.60 -8.46 8.91
CA GLY A 367 -4.82 -8.54 8.09
C GLY A 367 -5.90 -7.52 8.49
N LEU A 368 -5.55 -6.51 9.29
CA LEU A 368 -6.47 -5.48 9.75
C LEU A 368 -6.69 -4.43 8.66
N SER A 369 -7.94 -4.04 8.48
CA SER A 369 -8.31 -2.98 7.55
C SER A 369 -8.07 -1.62 8.17
N MET A 370 -7.52 -0.69 7.41
CA MET A 370 -7.40 0.71 7.86
C MET A 370 -8.77 1.33 8.18
N ARG A 371 -9.90 0.75 7.71
CA ARG A 371 -11.25 1.19 8.09
C ARG A 371 -11.55 1.00 9.58
N SER A 372 -10.85 0.10 10.28
CA SER A 372 -11.03 -0.08 11.73
C SER A 372 -10.21 0.88 12.60
N LEU A 373 -9.52 1.87 12.01
CA LEU A 373 -8.80 2.91 12.78
C LEU A 373 -9.67 3.58 13.84
N GLY A 374 -10.93 3.86 13.53
CA GLY A 374 -11.85 4.47 14.51
C GLY A 374 -12.10 3.58 15.72
N ARG A 375 -12.23 2.26 15.51
CA ARG A 375 -12.36 1.27 16.60
C ARG A 375 -11.06 1.16 17.40
N VAL A 376 -9.91 1.13 16.73
CA VAL A 376 -8.58 1.16 17.39
C VAL A 376 -8.43 2.40 18.26
N ALA A 377 -8.74 3.60 17.75
CA ALA A 377 -8.69 4.85 18.51
C ALA A 377 -9.62 4.81 19.73
N ASN A 378 -10.81 4.23 19.59
CA ASN A 378 -11.78 4.11 20.68
C ASN A 378 -11.37 3.11 21.77
N MET A 379 -10.57 2.09 21.43
CA MET A 379 -10.01 1.12 22.39
C MET A 379 -8.72 1.64 23.03
N ALA A 380 -7.94 2.46 22.32
CA ALA A 380 -6.67 3.03 22.76
C ALA A 380 -6.82 4.31 23.60
N ARG A 381 -7.88 4.44 24.42
CA ARG A 381 -8.18 5.66 25.20
C ARG A 381 -7.04 6.06 26.15
N ASP A 382 -6.39 5.07 26.74
CA ASP A 382 -5.29 5.26 27.69
C ASP A 382 -3.94 5.50 26.99
N MET A 383 -3.87 5.40 25.66
CA MET A 383 -2.66 5.56 24.86
C MET A 383 -2.79 6.76 23.93
N LEU A 384 -2.62 7.96 24.48
CA LEU A 384 -2.80 9.22 23.74
C LEU A 384 -1.99 9.28 22.43
N HIS A 385 -0.74 8.79 22.43
CA HIS A 385 0.09 8.73 21.22
C HIS A 385 -0.58 7.92 20.09
N VAL A 386 -1.05 6.71 20.39
CA VAL A 386 -1.70 5.83 19.41
C VAL A 386 -3.02 6.42 18.95
N ARG A 387 -3.82 6.99 19.87
CA ARG A 387 -5.09 7.64 19.54
C ARG A 387 -4.88 8.84 18.61
N HIS A 388 -3.99 9.77 18.94
CA HIS A 388 -3.69 10.93 18.10
C HIS A 388 -3.14 10.51 16.73
N LEU A 389 -2.31 9.48 16.68
CA LEU A 389 -1.80 8.94 15.43
C LEU A 389 -2.93 8.36 14.55
N CYS A 390 -3.87 7.63 15.16
CA CYS A 390 -5.04 7.11 14.45
C CYS A 390 -5.90 8.25 13.88
N VAL A 391 -6.18 9.31 14.66
CA VAL A 391 -6.94 10.47 14.19
C VAL A 391 -6.22 11.18 13.05
N ALA A 392 -4.93 11.47 13.20
CA ALA A 392 -4.14 12.10 12.14
C ALA A 392 -4.13 11.28 10.85
N GLU A 393 -4.02 9.95 10.94
CA GLU A 393 -4.07 9.06 9.79
C GLU A 393 -5.47 8.97 9.15
N MET A 394 -6.56 9.02 9.94
CA MET A 394 -7.94 9.11 9.43
C MET A 394 -8.15 10.40 8.65
N VAL A 395 -7.76 11.55 9.22
CA VAL A 395 -7.84 12.87 8.58
C VAL A 395 -7.00 12.90 7.30
N ALA A 396 -5.74 12.45 7.35
CA ALA A 396 -4.88 12.40 6.16
C ALA A 396 -5.48 11.56 5.03
N ARG A 397 -6.15 10.44 5.34
CA ARG A 397 -6.81 9.57 4.35
C ARG A 397 -8.04 10.22 3.75
N VAL A 398 -8.84 10.94 4.53
CA VAL A 398 -10.00 11.72 4.05
C VAL A 398 -9.54 12.85 3.14
N LEU A 399 -8.53 13.63 3.56
CA LEU A 399 -7.95 14.70 2.76
C LEU A 399 -7.33 14.19 1.46
N LYS A 400 -6.72 13.01 1.47
CA LYS A 400 -6.24 12.35 0.24
C LYS A 400 -7.38 12.11 -0.76
N HIS A 401 -8.57 11.73 -0.31
CA HIS A 401 -9.72 11.56 -1.22
C HIS A 401 -10.18 12.91 -1.79
N LEU A 402 -10.34 13.91 -0.92
CA LEU A 402 -10.68 15.28 -1.34
C LEU A 402 -9.70 15.83 -2.38
N LEU A 403 -8.39 15.76 -2.12
CA LEU A 403 -7.37 16.30 -3.02
C LEU A 403 -7.32 15.54 -4.35
N ARG A 404 -7.56 14.23 -4.37
CA ARG A 404 -7.64 13.48 -5.62
C ARG A 404 -8.85 13.90 -6.46
N ASP A 405 -10.02 14.04 -5.84
CA ASP A 405 -11.21 14.54 -6.55
C ASP A 405 -11.04 15.98 -7.00
N LEU A 406 -10.43 16.84 -6.17
CA LEU A 406 -10.10 18.22 -6.52
C LEU A 406 -9.19 18.28 -7.75
N LEU A 407 -8.09 17.53 -7.78
CA LEU A 407 -7.18 17.47 -8.92
C LEU A 407 -7.87 16.95 -10.19
N ARG A 408 -8.76 15.95 -10.06
CA ARG A 408 -9.52 15.39 -11.18
C ARG A 408 -10.54 16.40 -11.75
N LEU A 409 -11.19 17.17 -10.89
CA LEU A 409 -12.24 18.12 -11.27
C LEU A 409 -11.70 19.47 -11.74
N THR A 410 -10.46 19.80 -11.41
CA THR A 410 -9.84 21.10 -11.74
C THR A 410 -8.98 21.03 -12.99
N LYS A 411 -9.05 22.10 -13.79
CA LYS A 411 -8.13 22.29 -14.92
C LYS A 411 -6.71 22.43 -14.37
N ARG A 412 -5.72 21.97 -15.13
CA ARG A 412 -4.29 22.04 -14.77
C ARG A 412 -3.87 23.43 -14.27
N ARG A 413 -4.38 24.50 -14.91
CA ARG A 413 -4.10 25.89 -14.51
C ARG A 413 -4.52 26.27 -13.07
N MET A 414 -5.46 25.54 -12.48
CA MET A 414 -6.04 25.85 -11.17
C MET A 414 -5.57 24.89 -10.07
N GLN A 415 -4.94 23.76 -10.43
CA GLN A 415 -4.64 22.68 -9.50
C GLN A 415 -3.77 23.15 -8.34
N ALA A 416 -2.71 23.91 -8.61
CA ALA A 416 -1.82 24.43 -7.58
C ALA A 416 -2.55 25.35 -6.56
N ALA A 417 -3.35 26.28 -7.07
CA ALA A 417 -4.13 27.21 -6.23
C ALA A 417 -5.23 26.49 -5.42
N ALA A 418 -5.90 25.50 -6.02
CA ALA A 418 -6.93 24.72 -5.35
C ALA A 418 -6.35 23.83 -4.24
N VAL A 419 -5.22 23.18 -4.49
CA VAL A 419 -4.49 22.41 -3.47
C VAL A 419 -4.06 23.32 -2.32
N ALA A 420 -3.45 24.48 -2.61
CA ALA A 420 -3.06 25.45 -1.59
C ALA A 420 -4.27 25.92 -0.75
N ALA A 421 -5.41 26.19 -1.37
CA ALA A 421 -6.64 26.59 -0.67
C ALA A 421 -7.12 25.50 0.31
N VAL A 422 -7.11 24.23 -0.09
CA VAL A 422 -7.46 23.11 0.83
C VAL A 422 -6.44 22.98 1.95
N LEU A 423 -5.13 23.06 1.66
CA LEU A 423 -4.09 22.97 2.68
C LEU A 423 -4.19 24.12 3.69
N ASN A 424 -4.44 25.35 3.24
CA ASN A 424 -4.68 26.52 4.10
C ASN A 424 -5.92 26.32 4.98
N GLY A 425 -7.02 25.82 4.42
CA GLY A 425 -8.23 25.54 5.19
C GLY A 425 -8.07 24.43 6.24
N VAL A 426 -7.10 23.52 6.08
CA VAL A 426 -6.84 22.46 7.08
C VAL A 426 -5.79 22.90 8.10
N LEU A 427 -4.71 23.52 7.64
CA LEU A 427 -3.47 23.72 8.40
C LEU A 427 -3.20 25.16 8.82
N GLY A 428 -3.91 26.12 8.23
CA GLY A 428 -3.87 27.52 8.65
C GLY A 428 -4.65 27.76 9.95
N ASN A 429 -4.52 28.97 10.48
CA ASN A 429 -5.22 29.42 11.68
C ASN A 429 -6.75 29.51 11.48
N GLU A 430 -7.48 29.94 12.51
CA GLU A 430 -8.95 30.03 12.50
C GLU A 430 -9.51 31.04 11.48
N GLU A 431 -8.69 31.98 10.99
CA GLU A 431 -9.07 33.00 10.01
C GLU A 431 -9.01 32.48 8.57
N ALA A 432 -8.56 31.23 8.36
CA ALA A 432 -8.47 30.63 7.04
C ALA A 432 -9.85 30.61 6.33
N LYS A 433 -9.87 31.02 5.07
CA LYS A 433 -11.12 31.09 4.29
C LYS A 433 -11.71 29.70 4.08
N GLY A 434 -12.99 29.53 4.42
CA GLY A 434 -13.71 28.26 4.24
C GLY A 434 -13.31 27.16 5.22
N GLN A 435 -12.53 27.47 6.27
CA GLN A 435 -12.05 26.49 7.25
C GLN A 435 -13.20 25.71 7.90
N ALA A 436 -14.26 26.41 8.32
CA ALA A 436 -15.40 25.81 9.02
C ALA A 436 -16.15 24.79 8.16
N GLU A 437 -16.44 25.13 6.90
CA GLU A 437 -17.11 24.24 5.94
C GLU A 437 -16.24 23.01 5.62
N LEU A 438 -14.93 23.23 5.44
CA LEU A 438 -13.98 22.15 5.17
C LEU A 438 -13.86 21.18 6.35
N TRP A 439 -13.70 21.67 7.58
CA TRP A 439 -13.60 20.81 8.75
C TRP A 439 -14.92 20.09 9.05
N ALA A 440 -16.07 20.75 8.87
CA ALA A 440 -17.37 20.08 8.99
C ALA A 440 -17.47 18.90 8.01
N TRP A 441 -16.99 19.08 6.77
CA TRP A 441 -16.92 17.98 5.80
C TRP A 441 -15.92 16.89 6.21
N VAL A 442 -14.73 17.25 6.70
CA VAL A 442 -13.71 16.27 7.16
C VAL A 442 -14.27 15.45 8.32
N GLU A 443 -14.88 16.08 9.32
CA GLU A 443 -15.47 15.42 10.48
C GLU A 443 -16.60 14.46 10.06
N ALA A 444 -17.48 14.90 9.17
CA ALA A 444 -18.54 14.05 8.61
C ALA A 444 -17.96 12.87 7.82
N ALA A 445 -16.94 13.09 6.99
CA ALA A 445 -16.30 12.05 6.21
C ALA A 445 -15.54 11.04 7.08
N VAL A 446 -14.89 11.48 8.16
CA VAL A 446 -14.25 10.58 9.14
C VAL A 446 -15.31 9.75 9.86
N LEU A 447 -16.42 10.36 10.28
CA LEU A 447 -17.52 9.66 10.94
C LEU A 447 -18.11 8.58 10.04
N VAL A 448 -18.45 8.90 8.79
CA VAL A 448 -19.04 7.95 7.84
C VAL A 448 -18.09 6.80 7.53
N ARG A 449 -16.79 7.06 7.37
CA ARG A 449 -15.82 6.03 6.94
C ARG A 449 -15.23 5.17 8.05
N TYR A 450 -15.10 5.73 9.26
CA TYR A 450 -14.38 5.09 10.36
C TYR A 450 -15.24 4.92 11.61
N GLY A 451 -16.47 5.44 11.63
CA GLY A 451 -17.34 5.40 12.82
C GLY A 451 -16.75 6.17 14.01
N HIS A 452 -15.89 7.16 13.75
CA HIS A 452 -15.21 7.93 14.78
C HIS A 452 -15.55 9.41 14.68
N LYS A 453 -15.94 10.00 15.80
CA LYS A 453 -16.26 11.42 15.90
C LYS A 453 -15.02 12.17 16.38
N VAL A 454 -14.40 12.93 15.49
CA VAL A 454 -13.25 13.77 15.83
C VAL A 454 -13.70 14.86 16.80
N THR A 455 -13.04 14.97 17.95
CA THR A 455 -13.33 16.02 18.93
C THR A 455 -12.52 17.30 18.65
N ALA A 456 -12.94 18.43 19.22
CA ALA A 456 -12.18 19.67 19.12
C ALA A 456 -10.76 19.55 19.72
N GLU A 457 -10.61 18.77 20.81
CA GLU A 457 -9.32 18.45 21.42
C GLU A 457 -8.44 17.66 20.45
N GLU A 458 -8.98 16.59 19.84
CA GLU A 458 -8.25 15.77 18.88
C GLU A 458 -7.82 16.58 17.65
N ARG A 459 -8.69 17.48 17.16
CA ARG A 459 -8.35 18.45 16.10
C ARG A 459 -7.21 19.36 16.53
N GLY A 460 -7.24 19.89 17.75
CA GLY A 460 -6.17 20.73 18.31
C GLY A 460 -4.84 19.99 18.50
N CYS A 461 -4.86 18.67 18.69
CA CYS A 461 -3.65 17.85 18.81
C CYS A 461 -3.02 17.47 17.45
N LEU A 462 -3.67 17.78 16.32
CA LEU A 462 -3.11 17.49 15.00
C LEU A 462 -1.91 18.37 14.71
N ARG A 463 -0.74 17.75 14.59
CA ARG A 463 0.49 18.46 14.22
C ARG A 463 0.53 18.69 12.71
N ALA A 464 0.68 19.95 12.31
CA ALA A 464 0.57 20.36 10.92
C ALA A 464 1.58 19.68 9.98
N LEU A 465 2.87 19.65 10.36
CA LEU A 465 3.93 19.05 9.53
C LEU A 465 3.78 17.53 9.32
N PRO A 466 3.55 16.70 10.36
CA PRO A 466 3.27 15.26 10.15
C PRO A 466 2.02 15.01 9.28
N LEU A 467 0.96 15.80 9.48
CA LEU A 467 -0.26 15.68 8.69
C LEU A 467 0.00 16.05 7.22
N LEU A 468 0.67 17.17 6.97
CA LEU A 468 1.08 17.61 5.63
C LEU A 468 1.90 16.54 4.92
N ARG A 469 2.93 16.01 5.58
CA ARG A 469 3.76 14.92 5.06
C ARG A 469 2.93 13.69 4.70
N SER A 470 2.03 13.29 5.60
CA SER A 470 1.15 12.13 5.38
C SER A 470 0.21 12.35 4.19
N VAL A 471 -0.34 13.55 4.03
CA VAL A 471 -1.17 13.93 2.89
C VAL A 471 -0.37 13.89 1.59
N CYS A 472 0.78 14.57 1.53
CA CYS A 472 1.65 14.63 0.35
C CYS A 472 2.08 13.22 -0.12
N LEU A 473 2.50 12.35 0.79
CA LEU A 473 2.88 10.97 0.46
C LEU A 473 1.72 10.16 -0.12
N LYS A 474 0.49 10.38 0.35
CA LYS A 474 -0.68 9.63 -0.12
C LYS A 474 -1.26 10.17 -1.42
N THR A 475 -1.11 11.46 -1.69
CA THR A 475 -1.60 12.12 -2.91
C THR A 475 -0.55 12.20 -4.01
N GLY A 476 0.73 12.06 -3.65
CA GLY A 476 1.87 12.28 -4.55
C GLY A 476 2.19 13.77 -4.75
N LEU A 477 1.71 14.66 -3.88
CA LEU A 477 1.98 16.09 -4.00
C LEU A 477 3.42 16.42 -3.57
N GLU A 478 4.07 17.25 -4.36
CA GLU A 478 5.40 17.78 -4.12
C GLU A 478 5.30 19.28 -3.84
N LEU A 479 5.82 19.69 -2.68
CA LEU A 479 5.76 21.07 -2.21
C LEU A 479 7.15 21.70 -2.19
N ARG A 480 7.20 23.02 -2.24
CA ARG A 480 8.42 23.78 -2.00
C ARG A 480 8.90 23.51 -0.56
N PRO A 481 10.19 23.23 -0.35
CA PRO A 481 10.77 23.25 0.98
C PRO A 481 10.77 24.70 1.47
N SER A 482 9.96 24.98 2.48
CA SER A 482 9.87 26.31 3.08
C SER A 482 9.49 26.18 4.56
N ASP A 483 9.87 27.19 5.34
CA ASP A 483 9.46 27.33 6.73
C ASP A 483 8.04 27.91 6.77
N PHE A 484 7.07 27.04 6.54
CA PHE A 484 5.65 27.42 6.54
C PHE A 484 5.20 27.89 7.93
N ASP A 485 4.63 29.09 7.99
CA ASP A 485 4.05 29.64 9.22
C ASP A 485 2.56 29.29 9.36
N PHE A 486 2.29 28.20 10.07
CA PHE A 486 0.94 27.71 10.37
C PHE A 486 0.13 28.60 11.33
N SER A 487 0.72 29.66 11.88
CA SER A 487 -0.02 30.65 12.69
C SER A 487 -0.82 31.64 11.83
N THR A 488 -0.62 31.62 10.50
CA THR A 488 -1.31 32.48 9.54
C THR A 488 -2.55 31.81 8.93
N ALA A 489 -3.44 32.62 8.34
CA ALA A 489 -4.64 32.14 7.64
C ALA A 489 -4.32 31.42 6.31
N ALA A 490 -3.15 31.67 5.73
CA ALA A 490 -2.74 31.17 4.42
C ALA A 490 -1.24 30.79 4.39
N PRO A 491 -0.84 29.74 5.12
CA PRO A 491 0.55 29.29 5.17
C PRO A 491 1.13 28.89 3.80
N PHE A 492 0.28 28.48 2.85
CA PHE A 492 0.68 28.03 1.52
C PHE A 492 0.19 28.97 0.42
N LEU A 493 1.09 29.29 -0.51
CA LEU A 493 0.80 29.96 -1.76
C LEU A 493 0.62 28.92 -2.89
N ALA A 494 -0.07 29.32 -3.96
CA ALA A 494 -0.16 28.49 -5.17
C ALA A 494 1.22 28.17 -5.77
N ALA A 495 2.21 29.03 -5.56
CA ALA A 495 3.58 28.79 -6.01
C ALA A 495 4.31 27.72 -5.19
N ASP A 496 3.85 27.39 -3.98
CA ASP A 496 4.46 26.35 -3.14
C ASP A 496 4.06 24.94 -3.57
N VAL A 497 2.99 24.79 -4.36
CA VAL A 497 2.54 23.50 -4.89
C VAL A 497 3.20 23.25 -6.24
N LEU A 498 4.26 22.44 -6.26
CA LEU A 498 5.15 22.31 -7.41
C LEU A 498 4.65 21.29 -8.43
N ALA A 499 4.42 20.05 -7.99
CA ALA A 499 4.17 18.93 -8.89
C ALA A 499 3.34 17.81 -8.23
N ALA A 500 2.89 16.87 -9.07
CA ALA A 500 2.30 15.61 -8.65
C ALA A 500 3.11 14.44 -9.22
N VAL A 501 3.56 13.56 -8.33
CA VAL A 501 4.30 12.32 -8.60
C VAL A 501 3.33 11.13 -8.58
N PRO A 502 3.47 10.13 -9.48
CA PRO A 502 2.66 8.93 -9.42
C PRO A 502 2.79 8.19 -8.08
N VAL A 503 1.66 7.79 -7.49
CA VAL A 503 1.59 6.95 -6.29
C VAL A 503 1.21 5.53 -6.69
N CYS A 504 2.21 4.65 -6.71
CA CYS A 504 2.08 3.27 -7.17
C CYS A 504 1.63 2.35 -6.03
N LYS A 505 0.69 1.46 -6.32
CA LYS A 505 0.25 0.38 -5.44
C LYS A 505 0.35 -0.93 -6.19
N HIS A 506 1.19 -1.82 -5.69
CA HIS A 506 1.37 -3.18 -6.18
C HIS A 506 1.71 -4.09 -5.00
N VAL A 507 1.68 -5.40 -5.21
CA VAL A 507 2.20 -6.35 -4.23
C VAL A 507 3.70 -6.11 -4.09
N ALA A 508 4.16 -5.89 -2.85
CA ALA A 508 5.58 -5.93 -2.54
C ALA A 508 5.99 -7.39 -2.43
N TYR A 509 6.70 -7.90 -3.45
CA TYR A 509 7.18 -9.27 -3.41
C TYR A 509 8.25 -9.42 -2.34
N THR A 510 8.05 -10.36 -1.41
CA THR A 510 9.01 -10.68 -0.36
C THR A 510 9.11 -12.19 -0.22
N THR A 511 10.34 -12.69 -0.10
CA THR A 511 10.61 -14.13 -0.05
C THR A 511 10.50 -14.64 1.39
N ALA A 512 9.69 -15.69 1.60
CA ALA A 512 9.56 -16.31 2.92
C ALA A 512 10.87 -17.01 3.32
N ASP A 513 11.50 -17.69 2.37
CA ASP A 513 12.79 -18.36 2.58
C ASP A 513 13.94 -17.36 2.80
N GLY A 514 13.94 -16.20 2.12
CA GLY A 514 14.91 -15.13 2.39
C GLY A 514 14.78 -14.56 3.81
N ARG A 515 13.56 -14.37 4.31
CA ARG A 515 13.34 -13.99 5.73
C ARG A 515 13.82 -15.07 6.70
N ALA A 516 13.51 -16.33 6.43
CA ALA A 516 13.95 -17.44 7.28
C ALA A 516 15.49 -17.53 7.32
N LEU A 517 16.17 -17.24 6.20
CA LEU A 517 17.64 -17.16 6.16
C LEU A 517 18.16 -15.98 7.00
N LEU A 518 17.52 -14.80 6.96
CA LEU A 518 17.90 -13.67 7.83
C LEU A 518 17.70 -13.99 9.32
N GLU A 519 16.59 -14.63 9.68
CA GLU A 519 16.33 -15.05 11.06
C GLU A 519 17.34 -16.10 11.51
N SER A 520 17.69 -17.06 10.65
CA SER A 520 18.73 -18.05 10.91
C SER A 520 20.11 -17.41 11.06
N SER A 521 20.43 -16.41 10.22
CA SER A 521 21.65 -15.61 10.33
C SER A 521 21.73 -14.88 11.68
N LYS A 522 20.63 -14.25 12.10
CA LYS A 522 20.53 -13.57 13.39
C LYS A 522 20.69 -14.55 14.56
N ALA A 523 20.01 -15.70 14.52
CA ALA A 523 20.14 -16.72 15.55
C ALA A 523 21.56 -17.31 15.64
N ALA A 524 22.27 -17.42 14.51
CA ALA A 524 23.68 -17.83 14.50
C ALA A 524 24.59 -16.76 15.10
N LEU A 525 24.34 -15.47 14.83
CA LEU A 525 25.05 -14.35 15.48
C LEU A 525 24.84 -14.36 17.00
N ASP A 526 23.61 -14.57 17.46
CA ASP A 526 23.29 -14.62 18.90
C ASP A 526 24.02 -15.78 19.59
N LYS A 527 24.31 -16.87 18.87
CA LYS A 527 25.12 -18.01 19.32
C LYS A 527 26.62 -17.82 19.13
N SER A 528 27.05 -16.62 18.68
CA SER A 528 28.45 -16.30 18.36
C SER A 528 29.07 -17.17 17.25
N ASN A 529 28.26 -17.82 16.41
CA ASN A 529 28.73 -18.58 15.25
C ASN A 529 28.77 -17.69 14.00
N VAL A 530 29.88 -16.97 13.82
CA VAL A 530 30.04 -15.94 12.78
C VAL A 530 30.08 -16.53 11.37
N GLU A 531 30.65 -17.73 11.17
CA GLU A 531 30.78 -18.33 9.84
C GLU A 531 29.41 -18.73 9.26
N GLU A 532 28.56 -19.38 10.07
CA GLU A 532 27.18 -19.69 9.68
C GLU A 532 26.35 -18.42 9.50
N ALA A 533 26.52 -17.43 10.38
CA ALA A 533 25.83 -16.16 10.27
C ALA A 533 26.13 -15.45 8.93
N VAL A 534 27.40 -15.40 8.52
CA VAL A 534 27.82 -14.82 7.23
C VAL A 534 27.27 -15.65 6.08
N THR A 535 27.27 -16.97 6.18
CA THR A 535 26.75 -17.85 5.12
C THR A 535 25.24 -17.64 4.92
N PHE A 536 24.46 -17.62 5.99
CA PHE A 536 23.02 -17.35 5.90
C PHE A 536 22.74 -15.90 5.48
N GLY A 537 23.50 -14.94 5.99
CA GLY A 537 23.35 -13.53 5.67
C GLY A 537 23.66 -13.21 4.20
N THR A 538 24.72 -13.78 3.64
CA THR A 538 25.06 -13.63 2.21
C THR A 538 24.01 -14.28 1.32
N LYS A 539 23.54 -15.49 1.67
CA LYS A 539 22.43 -16.14 0.96
C LYS A 539 21.15 -15.30 1.02
N ALA A 540 20.85 -14.71 2.16
CA ALA A 540 19.69 -13.84 2.31
C ALA A 540 19.81 -12.53 1.52
N LEU A 541 21.00 -11.91 1.47
CA LEU A 541 21.23 -10.67 0.72
C LEU A 541 21.21 -10.86 -0.80
N HIS A 542 21.53 -12.07 -1.27
CA HIS A 542 21.39 -12.44 -2.68
C HIS A 542 19.93 -12.60 -3.13
N GLN A 543 18.99 -12.67 -2.19
CA GLN A 543 17.55 -12.83 -2.39
C GLN A 543 16.81 -11.51 -2.14
#